data_AF-W7YLC1-F1
#
_entry.id   AF-W7YLC1-F1
#
_cell.length_a   1.000
_cell.length_b   1.000
_cell.length_c   1.000
_cell.angle_alpha   90.00
_cell.angle_beta   90.00
_cell.angle_gamma   90.00
#
_symmetry.space_group_name_H-M   'P 1'
#
loop_
_entity.id
_entity.type
_entity.pdbx_description
1 polymer ?
#
loop_
_entity_poly.entity_id
_entity_poly.type
_entity_poly.pdbx_seq_one_letter_code
_entity_poly.pdbx_strand_id
1 'polypeptide(L)' 'MKTKEMVFAALFAAFIAVLGMIPPIPLGFIPVPITAQTLGVMLAGCF' A
#
# COMPACT_ATOMS: atom_id res chain seq x y z
N MET A 1 -8.10 20.68 -4.27
CA MET A 1 -7.02 19.83 -4.81
C MET A 1 -6.24 20.63 -5.83
N LYS A 2 -4.97 20.87 -5.55
CA LYS A 2 -4.01 21.37 -6.55
C LYS A 2 -3.55 20.20 -7.42
N THR A 3 -3.12 20.44 -8.65
CA THR A 3 -2.66 19.40 -9.59
C THR A 3 -1.58 18.50 -8.98
N LYS A 4 -0.65 19.08 -8.20
CA LYS A 4 0.40 18.34 -7.48
C LYS A 4 -0.16 17.33 -6.46
N GLU A 5 -1.19 17.69 -5.71
CA GLU A 5 -1.82 16.80 -4.71
C GLU A 5 -2.54 15.64 -5.40
N MET A 6 -3.21 15.93 -6.52
CA MET A 6 -3.88 14.91 -7.34
C MET A 6 -2.87 13.91 -7.91
N VAL A 7 -1.71 14.38 -8.37
CA VAL A 7 -0.64 13.53 -8.87
C VAL A 7 -0.06 12.65 -7.76
N PHE A 8 0.18 13.20 -6.56
CA PHE A 8 0.63 12.38 -5.43
C PHE A 8 -0.40 11.35 -5.01
N ALA A 9 -1.67 11.71 -4.94
CA ALA A 9 -2.74 10.76 -4.64
C ALA A 9 -2.79 9.62 -5.67
N ALA A 10 -2.71 9.93 -6.96
CA ALA A 10 -2.68 8.93 -8.03
C ALA A 10 -1.43 8.03 -7.96
N LEU A 11 -0.26 8.62 -7.67
CA LEU A 11 1.00 7.89 -7.51
C LEU A 11 0.92 6.89 -6.34
N PHE A 12 0.45 7.34 -5.17
CA PHE A 12 0.32 6.47 -4.00
C PHE A 12 -0.75 5.39 -4.19
N ALA A 13 -1.85 5.71 -4.86
CA ALA A 13 -2.86 4.72 -5.22
C ALA A 13 -2.28 3.62 -6.12
N ALA A 14 -1.52 3.99 -7.16
CA ALA A 14 -0.84 3.03 -8.03
C ALA A 14 0.21 2.20 -7.27
N PHE A 15 1.00 2.85 -6.41
CA PHE A 15 2.03 2.18 -5.61
C PHE A 15 1.44 1.13 -4.65
N ILE A 16 0.38 1.47 -3.91
CA ILE A 16 -0.32 0.54 -3.02
C ILE A 16 -0.91 -0.65 -3.79
N ALA A 17 -1.45 -0.41 -4.99
CA ALA A 17 -1.99 -1.47 -5.84
C ALA A 17 -0.89 -2.47 -6.26
N VAL A 18 0.29 -1.98 -6.65
CA VAL A 18 1.44 -2.84 -7.00
C VAL A 18 1.93 -3.65 -5.80
N LEU A 19 2.01 -3.04 -4.61
CA LEU A 19 2.39 -3.79 -3.39
C LEU A 19 1.39 -4.91 -3.05
N GLY A 20 0.12 -4.77 -3.43
CA GLY A 20 -0.90 -5.80 -3.29
C GLY A 20 -0.76 -6.98 -4.26
N MET A 21 0.04 -6.85 -5.32
CA MET A 21 0.35 -7.96 -6.24
C MET A 21 1.40 -8.92 -5.65
N ILE A 22 2.12 -8.50 -4.62
CA ILE A 22 3.10 -9.36 -3.92
C ILE A 22 2.31 -10.40 -3.11
N PRO A 23 2.57 -11.71 -3.30
CA PRO A 23 1.81 -12.74 -2.62
C PRO A 23 1.96 -12.61 -1.10
N PRO A 24 0.85 -12.75 -0.35
CA PRO A 24 0.87 -12.70 1.10
C PRO A 24 1.62 -13.91 1.68
N ILE A 25 2.29 -13.71 2.82
CA ILE A 25 2.92 -14.80 3.59
C ILE A 25 1.92 -15.26 4.66
N PRO A 26 1.29 -16.45 4.51
CA PRO A 26 0.32 -16.94 5.47
C PRO A 26 1.00 -17.35 6.79
N LEU A 27 0.32 -17.08 7.91
CA LEU A 27 0.73 -17.54 9.23
C LEU A 27 -0.10 -18.77 9.61
N GLY A 28 0.56 -19.84 10.04
CA GLY A 28 -0.12 -21.12 10.37
C GLY A 28 -0.93 -21.11 11.66
N PHE A 29 -0.85 -20.03 12.45
CA PHE A 29 -1.42 -19.94 13.81
C PHE A 29 -2.43 -18.79 13.97
N ILE A 30 -2.51 -17.84 13.02
CA ILE A 30 -3.53 -16.78 13.00
C ILE A 30 -4.05 -16.55 11.58
N PRO A 31 -5.32 -16.14 11.41
CA PRO A 31 -5.93 -15.94 10.08
C PRO A 31 -5.45 -14.67 9.35
N VAL A 32 -4.44 -13.97 9.87
CA VAL A 32 -3.93 -12.71 9.30
C VAL A 32 -2.59 -12.98 8.62
N PRO A 33 -2.49 -12.86 7.29
CA PRO A 33 -1.23 -13.00 6.58
C PRO A 33 -0.37 -11.73 6.69
N ILE A 34 0.94 -11.88 6.49
CA ILE A 34 1.87 -10.75 6.33
C ILE A 34 1.80 -10.29 4.87
N THR A 35 1.53 -9.00 4.64
CA THR A 35 1.44 -8.41 3.30
C THR A 35 2.37 -7.21 3.18
N ALA A 36 2.90 -6.96 1.98
CA ALA A 36 3.70 -5.77 1.70
C ALA A 36 2.85 -4.49 1.55
N GLN A 37 1.54 -4.64 1.37
CA GLN A 37 0.62 -3.54 1.04
C GLN A 37 0.50 -2.49 2.15
N THR A 38 0.63 -2.90 3.41
CA THR A 38 0.56 -1.99 4.57
C THR A 38 1.68 -0.96 4.59
N LEU A 39 2.85 -1.25 4.00
CA LEU A 39 3.94 -0.29 3.84
C LEU A 39 3.50 0.91 2.98
N GLY A 40 2.72 0.67 1.93
CA GLY A 40 2.20 1.74 1.07
C GLY A 40 1.27 2.68 1.82
N VAL A 41 0.46 2.15 2.74
CA VAL A 41 -0.44 2.96 3.59
C VAL A 41 0.36 3.78 4.62
N MET A 42 1.39 3.19 5.23
CA MET A 42 2.27 3.90 6.17
C MET A 42 3.00 5.06 5.49
N LEU A 43 3.51 4.85 4.27
CA LEU A 43 4.20 5.89 3.51
C LEU A 43 3.25 7.00 3.06
N ALA A 44 2.01 6.68 2.67
CA ALA A 44 1.03 7.67 2.24
C ALA A 44 0.68 8.72 3.32
N GLY A 45 0.90 8.42 4.60
CA GLY A 45 0.70 9.39 5.70
C GLY A 45 1.88 10.35 5.92
N CYS A 46 3.04 10.07 5.32
CA CYS A 46 4.25 10.89 5.47
C CYS A 46 4.45 11.94 4.37
N PHE A 47 3.72 11.83 3.25
CA PHE A 47 3.87 12.66 2.05
C PHE A 47 2.60 13.46 1.76
#